data_AF-A0A1N7NVF9-F1
#
_entry.id   AF-A0A1N7NVF9-F1
#
_cell.length_a   1.000
_cell.length_b   1.000
_cell.length_c   1.000
_cell.angle_alpha   90.00
_cell.angle_beta   90.00
_cell.angle_gamma   90.00
#
_symmetry.space_group_name_H-M   'P 1'
#
loop_
_entity.id
_entity.type
_entity.pdbx_description
1 polymer ?
#
loop_
_entity_poly.entity_id
_entity_poly.type
_entity_poly.pdbx_seq_one_letter_code
_entity_poly.pdbx_strand_id
1 'polypeptide(L)'
;MKKTNFLIFIILIGLNTSCIRDLMENFPNPPAPLPIGVPTGVGSPIGEIIELEINSSGGRIELDQGKLLLIFPQGAFAQSTLVQVQMLSQTLPLSIGTSFDLRINGQVPKKPIEIIFTYADDDLEGTGPDFIHLAQQDEKGIWKSTRNLQVNSSTKTIKGQISTGKWSFFASAMIKPGAKTLGLLQSQELEIVGYEYELSLRTDPEYNDLLAPLVPPVRVQPALVREWLIDGQSSGTQPERGHLGFIANDFTLGIYTAPSILPTIPKVMVSAELSLGKGKFLLLSHITLENKNSFEVGPYAYSNAEVFIGKSGDILTINMLAKSNANYVANLAFFIPEFKGEGSYNFSNLVRGGIEIISDSKSFYSIAFNENLEPYFEGNITITESSTNTGKTIKGTMAGILYERKEMNNILTYHPFNFHADFSGTLSN
;
A
#
# COMPACT_ATOMS: atom_id res chain seq x y z
N MET A 1 -65.37 18.41 -35.86
CA MET A 1 -64.17 17.56 -36.06
C MET A 1 -63.28 17.70 -34.83
N LYS A 2 -63.46 16.76 -33.89
CA LYS A 2 -62.49 15.73 -33.44
C LYS A 2 -61.48 16.22 -32.39
N LYS A 3 -61.89 16.05 -31.13
CA LYS A 3 -61.06 15.91 -29.93
C LYS A 3 -60.53 14.47 -29.88
N THR A 4 -59.22 14.21 -29.92
CA THR A 4 -58.61 13.02 -29.27
C THR A 4 -57.08 13.13 -29.25
N ASN A 5 -56.46 12.52 -28.23
CA ASN A 5 -55.05 12.11 -28.12
C ASN A 5 -54.04 13.12 -27.57
N PHE A 6 -54.13 13.41 -26.27
CA PHE A 6 -53.00 13.89 -25.48
C PHE A 6 -53.00 13.26 -24.07
N LEU A 7 -53.17 11.93 -23.99
CA LEU A 7 -53.22 11.24 -22.69
C LEU A 7 -52.68 9.79 -22.75
N ILE A 8 -51.61 9.52 -23.49
CA ILE A 8 -50.90 8.22 -23.45
C ILE A 8 -49.39 8.46 -23.66
N PHE A 9 -48.73 9.16 -22.72
CA PHE A 9 -47.25 9.19 -22.70
C PHE A 9 -46.64 9.42 -21.29
N ILE A 10 -47.42 9.20 -20.21
CA ILE A 10 -46.98 9.42 -18.81
C ILE A 10 -46.95 8.11 -17.98
N ILE A 11 -47.21 6.95 -18.58
CA ILE A 11 -47.28 5.66 -17.85
C ILE A 11 -46.11 4.69 -18.17
N LEU A 12 -45.05 5.14 -18.85
CA LEU A 12 -43.91 4.27 -19.20
C LEU A 12 -42.52 4.75 -18.71
N ILE A 13 -42.47 5.62 -17.69
CA ILE A 13 -41.21 6.06 -17.03
C ILE A 13 -41.18 5.67 -15.53
N GLY A 14 -42.09 4.80 -15.08
CA GLY A 14 -42.26 4.44 -13.67
C GLY A 14 -41.66 3.10 -13.21
N LEU A 15 -40.91 2.36 -14.03
CA LEU A 15 -40.56 0.96 -13.74
C LEU A 15 -39.06 0.64 -13.59
N ASN A 16 -38.15 1.62 -13.56
CA ASN A 16 -36.70 1.35 -13.40
C ASN A 16 -36.08 1.80 -12.07
N THR A 17 -36.86 2.05 -11.02
CA THR A 17 -36.32 2.37 -9.67
C THR A 17 -36.46 1.24 -8.66
N SER A 18 -36.98 0.08 -9.05
CA SER A 18 -37.19 -1.05 -8.10
C SER A 18 -35.96 -1.92 -7.84
N CYS A 19 -34.87 -1.78 -8.61
CA CYS A 19 -33.71 -2.67 -8.48
C CYS A 19 -32.60 -2.15 -7.52
N ILE A 20 -32.75 -0.93 -6.96
CA ILE A 20 -31.75 -0.37 -6.03
C ILE A 20 -32.11 -0.63 -4.56
N ARG A 21 -33.39 -0.91 -4.24
CA ARG A 21 -33.81 -1.15 -2.85
C ARG A 21 -33.32 -2.48 -2.27
N ASP A 22 -33.23 -3.54 -3.08
CA ASP A 22 -32.82 -4.87 -2.60
C ASP A 22 -31.32 -4.96 -2.22
N LEU A 23 -30.46 -4.05 -2.70
CA LEU A 23 -29.04 -4.07 -2.32
C LEU A 23 -28.77 -3.39 -0.97
N MET A 24 -29.69 -2.58 -0.46
CA MET A 24 -29.52 -1.85 0.81
C MET A 24 -30.09 -2.60 2.03
N GLU A 25 -30.97 -3.58 1.84
CA GLU A 25 -31.54 -4.41 2.92
C GLU A 25 -30.76 -5.70 3.19
N ASN A 26 -29.81 -6.09 2.33
CA ASN A 26 -29.05 -7.34 2.45
C ASN A 26 -27.75 -7.18 3.25
N PHE A 27 -27.76 -6.44 4.35
CA PHE A 27 -26.70 -6.61 5.33
C PHE A 27 -26.95 -7.93 6.06
N PRO A 28 -26.00 -8.87 6.13
CA PRO A 28 -26.22 -10.09 6.87
C PRO A 28 -26.51 -9.68 8.33
N ASN A 29 -27.72 -10.00 8.80
CA ASN A 29 -27.99 -9.98 10.23
C ASN A 29 -26.86 -10.76 10.93
N PRO A 30 -26.35 -10.27 12.07
CA PRO A 30 -25.30 -10.97 12.79
C PRO A 30 -25.71 -12.44 12.93
N PRO A 31 -24.90 -13.41 12.47
CA PRO A 31 -25.27 -14.81 12.60
C PRO A 31 -25.47 -15.10 14.08
N ALA A 32 -26.69 -15.50 14.45
CA ALA A 32 -26.96 -16.10 15.74
C ALA A 32 -26.63 -17.60 15.61
N PRO A 33 -25.79 -18.17 16.48
CA PRO A 33 -25.24 -17.64 17.74
C PRO A 33 -23.92 -16.87 17.61
N LEU A 34 -23.51 -16.21 18.71
CA LEU A 34 -22.18 -15.58 18.87
C LEU A 34 -21.05 -16.50 18.35
N PRO A 35 -20.02 -15.95 17.69
CA PRO A 35 -18.91 -16.74 17.20
C PRO A 35 -18.11 -17.35 18.36
N ILE A 36 -17.52 -18.52 18.10
CA ILE A 36 -16.62 -19.19 19.04
C ILE A 36 -15.23 -18.59 18.84
N GLY A 37 -14.77 -17.78 19.80
CA GLY A 37 -13.47 -17.12 19.73
C GLY A 37 -12.31 -18.11 19.66
N VAL A 38 -11.23 -17.71 18.98
CA VAL A 38 -10.03 -18.53 18.80
C VAL A 38 -8.92 -18.02 19.72
N PRO A 39 -8.36 -18.89 20.60
CA PRO A 39 -7.23 -18.49 21.45
C PRO A 39 -6.02 -18.04 20.63
N THR A 40 -5.36 -16.99 21.10
CA THR A 40 -4.07 -16.52 20.62
C THR A 40 -3.04 -16.58 21.76
N GLY A 41 -1.76 -16.49 21.42
CA GLY A 41 -0.71 -16.33 22.44
C GLY A 41 -0.88 -15.03 23.22
N VAL A 42 -0.33 -14.98 24.44
CA VAL A 42 -0.16 -13.72 25.17
C VAL A 42 1.09 -13.03 24.61
N GLY A 43 0.99 -11.71 24.38
CA GLY A 43 2.12 -10.91 23.94
C GLY A 43 3.31 -10.97 24.90
N SER A 44 4.53 -10.94 24.36
CA SER A 44 5.75 -10.84 25.15
C SER A 44 5.93 -9.40 25.65
N PRO A 45 6.39 -9.16 26.89
CA PRO A 45 6.66 -7.82 27.39
C PRO A 45 7.65 -7.04 26.51
N ILE A 46 7.37 -5.76 26.28
CA ILE A 46 8.23 -4.79 25.61
C ILE A 46 8.56 -3.67 26.60
N GLY A 47 9.85 -3.40 26.81
CA GLY A 47 10.32 -2.35 27.71
C GLY A 47 10.09 -2.65 29.19
N GLU A 48 10.28 -1.64 30.04
CA GLU A 48 10.10 -1.74 31.49
C GLU A 48 8.64 -1.55 31.91
N ILE A 49 8.28 -2.07 33.10
CA ILE A 49 6.98 -1.81 33.72
C ILE A 49 6.94 -0.34 34.17
N ILE A 50 5.87 0.37 33.80
CA ILE A 50 5.57 1.69 34.36
C ILE A 50 4.74 1.49 35.62
N GLU A 51 5.24 1.99 36.75
CA GLU A 51 4.57 1.92 38.05
C GLU A 51 4.20 3.32 38.53
N LEU A 52 2.94 3.52 38.93
CA LEU A 52 2.47 4.81 39.44
C LEU A 52 1.45 4.61 40.56
N GLU A 53 1.61 5.39 41.63
CA GLU A 53 0.58 5.50 42.66
C GLU A 53 -0.50 6.51 42.26
N ILE A 54 -1.74 6.04 42.13
CA ILE A 54 -2.90 6.88 41.85
C ILE A 54 -3.76 7.00 43.11
N ASN A 55 -4.01 8.23 43.55
CA ASN A 55 -4.84 8.52 44.72
C ASN A 55 -6.25 9.00 44.31
N SER A 56 -7.03 9.48 45.28
CA SER A 56 -8.41 9.93 45.06
C SER A 56 -8.55 11.14 44.12
N SER A 57 -7.48 11.90 43.89
CA SER A 57 -7.45 12.99 42.91
C SER A 57 -7.44 12.49 41.46
N GLY A 58 -7.20 11.20 41.22
CA GLY A 58 -7.02 10.63 39.90
C GLY A 58 -5.59 10.76 39.39
N GLY A 59 -5.37 10.54 38.10
CA GLY A 59 -4.06 10.63 37.48
C GLY A 59 -4.07 10.22 36.02
N ARG A 60 -2.89 10.19 35.40
CA ARG A 60 -2.72 9.80 34.00
C ARG A 60 -1.42 9.05 33.77
N ILE A 61 -1.43 8.15 32.77
CA ILE A 61 -0.25 7.43 32.30
C ILE A 61 -0.18 7.60 30.78
N GLU A 62 0.97 8.05 30.28
CA GLU A 62 1.26 8.17 28.86
C GLU A 62 2.15 7.00 28.42
N LEU A 63 1.82 6.43 27.27
CA LEU A 63 2.48 5.27 26.66
C LEU A 63 2.82 5.61 25.21
N ASP A 64 3.83 4.93 24.66
CA ASP A 64 4.21 5.04 23.26
C ASP A 64 4.38 6.49 22.80
N GLN A 65 5.22 7.23 23.54
CA GLN A 65 5.51 8.65 23.31
C GLN A 65 4.26 9.56 23.30
N GLY A 66 3.23 9.18 24.07
CA GLY A 66 1.99 9.94 24.20
C GLY A 66 0.93 9.58 23.15
N LYS A 67 1.18 8.61 22.26
CA LYS A 67 0.15 8.08 21.36
C LYS A 67 -1.00 7.45 22.14
N LEU A 68 -0.72 6.85 23.29
CA LEU A 68 -1.72 6.21 24.12
C LEU A 68 -1.73 6.85 25.52
N LEU A 69 -2.89 7.34 25.93
CA LEU A 69 -3.10 8.02 27.21
C LEU A 69 -4.18 7.28 28.01
N LEU A 70 -3.84 6.87 29.23
CA LEU A 70 -4.77 6.32 30.21
C LEU A 70 -5.11 7.41 31.23
N ILE A 71 -6.39 7.66 31.46
CA ILE A 71 -6.89 8.66 32.41
C ILE A 71 -7.66 7.95 33.51
N PHE A 72 -7.21 8.13 34.74
CA PHE A 72 -7.86 7.68 35.96
C PHE A 72 -8.64 8.85 36.54
N PRO A 73 -9.97 8.88 36.43
CA PRO A 73 -10.75 10.04 36.86
C PRO A 73 -10.69 10.24 38.38
N GLN A 74 -10.93 11.46 38.83
CA GLN A 74 -11.05 11.76 40.25
C GLN A 74 -12.09 10.86 40.90
N GLY A 75 -11.73 10.25 42.03
CA GLY A 75 -12.57 9.29 42.75
C GLY A 75 -12.64 7.89 42.13
N ALA A 76 -11.81 7.58 41.13
CA ALA A 76 -11.63 6.19 40.67
C ALA A 76 -11.16 5.28 41.81
N PHE A 77 -10.31 5.81 42.70
CA PHE A 77 -9.80 5.12 43.88
C PHE A 77 -10.14 5.88 45.16
N ALA A 78 -10.44 5.15 46.23
CA ALA A 78 -10.71 5.75 47.54
C ALA A 78 -9.43 6.06 48.33
N GLN A 79 -8.34 5.35 48.02
CA GLN A 79 -7.03 5.41 48.66
C GLN A 79 -5.92 5.31 47.61
N SER A 80 -4.67 5.60 47.98
CA SER A 80 -3.53 5.43 47.07
C SER A 80 -3.44 3.98 46.58
N THR A 81 -3.27 3.81 45.26
CA THR A 81 -3.31 2.51 44.58
C THR A 81 -2.16 2.39 43.62
N LEU A 82 -1.38 1.31 43.74
CA LEU A 82 -0.34 1.00 42.78
C LEU A 82 -0.98 0.50 41.48
N VAL A 83 -0.71 1.23 40.40
CA VAL A 83 -1.07 0.88 39.03
C VAL A 83 0.21 0.53 38.28
N GLN A 84 0.19 -0.60 37.57
CA GLN A 84 1.29 -1.07 36.74
C GLN A 84 0.82 -1.21 35.30
N VAL A 85 1.61 -0.72 34.35
CA VAL A 85 1.35 -0.89 32.92
C VAL A 85 2.58 -1.42 32.23
N GLN A 86 2.41 -2.45 31.41
CA GLN A 86 3.47 -3.07 30.62
C GLN A 86 3.04 -3.15 29.16
N MET A 87 3.84 -2.62 28.24
CA MET A 87 3.61 -2.81 26.80
C MET A 87 3.88 -4.26 26.41
N LEU A 88 3.13 -4.77 25.44
CA LEU A 88 3.19 -6.15 24.96
C LEU A 88 3.37 -6.20 23.45
N SER A 89 4.05 -7.24 22.96
CA SER A 89 4.04 -7.57 21.53
C SER A 89 2.62 -7.92 21.08
N GLN A 90 2.28 -7.51 19.87
CA GLN A 90 0.95 -7.75 19.31
C GLN A 90 0.73 -9.24 19.00
N THR A 91 -0.41 -9.77 19.43
CA THR A 91 -0.87 -11.13 19.07
C THR A 91 -2.28 -11.15 18.49
N LEU A 92 -3.00 -10.03 18.57
CA LEU A 92 -4.30 -9.84 17.95
C LEU A 92 -4.13 -9.57 16.44
N PRO A 93 -4.77 -10.36 15.54
CA PRO A 93 -4.70 -10.06 14.12
C PRO A 93 -5.27 -8.66 13.80
N LEU A 94 -4.65 -7.98 12.82
CA LEU A 94 -5.00 -6.59 12.44
C LEU A 94 -4.86 -5.58 13.59
N SER A 95 -4.02 -5.85 14.59
CA SER A 95 -3.70 -4.92 15.67
C SER A 95 -3.11 -3.61 15.16
N ILE A 96 -3.44 -2.51 15.84
CA ILE A 96 -2.94 -1.16 15.56
C ILE A 96 -2.23 -0.63 16.81
N GLY A 97 -1.12 0.07 16.63
CA GLY A 97 -0.38 0.70 17.72
C GLY A 97 0.24 -0.32 18.68
N THR A 98 0.14 -0.10 19.98
CA THR A 98 0.79 -0.96 20.99
C THR A 98 -0.25 -1.64 21.87
N SER A 99 -0.10 -2.95 22.07
CA SER A 99 -0.87 -3.69 23.08
C SER A 99 -0.27 -3.49 24.47
N PHE A 100 -1.08 -3.58 25.53
CA PHE A 100 -0.57 -3.39 26.90
C PHE A 100 -1.33 -4.24 27.93
N ASP A 101 -0.70 -4.53 29.06
CA ASP A 101 -1.31 -5.15 30.25
C ASP A 101 -1.42 -4.09 31.36
N LEU A 102 -2.64 -3.81 31.80
CA LEU A 102 -2.94 -2.91 32.91
C LEU A 102 -3.25 -3.74 34.16
N ARG A 103 -2.46 -3.56 35.22
CA ARG A 103 -2.65 -4.21 36.52
C ARG A 103 -2.91 -3.16 37.60
N ILE A 104 -3.88 -3.43 38.45
CA ILE A 104 -4.29 -2.54 39.53
C ILE A 104 -4.33 -3.35 40.81
N ASN A 105 -3.51 -2.97 41.79
CA ASN A 105 -3.35 -3.76 43.01
C ASN A 105 -4.34 -3.32 44.09
N GLY A 106 -5.02 -4.29 44.71
CA GLY A 106 -5.75 -4.11 45.96
C GLY A 106 -7.16 -3.53 45.87
N GLN A 107 -7.59 -2.92 44.76
CA GLN A 107 -8.99 -2.51 44.58
C GLN A 107 -9.42 -2.36 43.11
N VAL A 108 -10.71 -2.57 42.86
CA VAL A 108 -11.36 -2.30 41.58
C VAL A 108 -11.70 -0.80 41.48
N PRO A 109 -11.45 -0.14 40.34
CA PRO A 109 -11.84 1.25 40.14
C PRO A 109 -13.35 1.46 40.34
N LYS A 110 -13.72 2.50 41.08
CA LYS A 110 -15.14 2.93 41.26
C LYS A 110 -15.69 3.69 40.06
N LYS A 111 -14.80 4.15 39.18
CA LYS A 111 -15.12 4.87 37.95
C LYS A 111 -14.33 4.23 36.79
N PRO A 112 -14.89 4.20 35.57
CA PRO A 112 -14.20 3.64 34.42
C PRO A 112 -12.91 4.41 34.13
N ILE A 113 -11.88 3.69 33.71
CA ILE A 113 -10.61 4.27 33.25
C ILE A 113 -10.81 4.65 31.78
N GLU A 114 -10.48 5.88 31.42
CA GLU A 114 -10.57 6.32 30.03
C GLU A 114 -9.26 5.99 29.31
N ILE A 115 -9.40 5.56 28.06
CA ILE A 115 -8.28 5.35 27.14
C ILE A 115 -8.44 6.31 25.98
N ILE A 116 -7.35 6.97 25.59
CA ILE A 116 -7.30 7.84 24.42
C ILE A 116 -6.14 7.37 23.54
N PHE A 117 -6.46 6.97 22.32
CA PHE A 117 -5.49 6.66 21.29
C PHE A 117 -5.44 7.81 20.28
N THR A 118 -4.26 8.38 20.08
CA THR A 118 -4.00 9.40 19.06
C THR A 118 -3.37 8.72 17.86
N TYR A 119 -4.09 8.70 16.73
CA TYR A 119 -3.64 8.00 15.52
C TYR A 119 -2.92 8.94 14.54
N ALA A 120 -1.86 8.42 13.91
CA ALA A 120 -1.19 9.04 12.78
C ALA A 120 -1.66 8.38 11.46
N ASP A 121 -1.22 8.92 10.32
CA ASP A 121 -1.61 8.38 9.02
C ASP A 121 -1.04 6.97 8.80
N ASP A 122 0.12 6.66 9.39
CA ASP A 122 0.74 5.33 9.35
C ASP A 122 -0.07 4.29 10.16
N ASP A 123 -0.78 4.72 11.20
CA ASP A 123 -1.68 3.84 11.98
C ASP A 123 -2.94 3.47 11.17
N LEU A 124 -3.20 4.18 10.06
CA LEU A 124 -4.34 3.97 9.16
C LEU A 124 -3.98 3.20 7.89
N GLU A 125 -2.75 2.67 7.77
CA GLU A 125 -2.35 1.88 6.61
C GLU A 125 -3.23 0.65 6.41
N GLY A 126 -4.01 0.67 5.34
CA GLY A 126 -4.99 -0.34 4.98
C GLY A 126 -6.38 -0.10 5.56
N THR A 127 -6.58 0.82 6.50
CA THR A 127 -7.85 0.95 7.22
C THR A 127 -8.35 2.40 7.25
N GLY A 128 -9.39 2.67 8.04
CA GLY A 128 -9.88 4.01 8.31
C GLY A 128 -10.14 4.17 9.82
N PRO A 129 -10.17 5.40 10.36
CA PRO A 129 -10.34 5.63 11.79
C PRO A 129 -11.65 5.05 12.33
N ASP A 130 -12.66 5.01 11.47
CA ASP A 130 -13.95 4.39 11.71
C ASP A 130 -13.85 2.88 12.00
N PHE A 131 -12.87 2.18 11.43
CA PHE A 131 -12.69 0.74 11.60
C PHE A 131 -11.80 0.37 12.79
N ILE A 132 -11.29 1.35 13.53
CA ILE A 132 -10.45 1.06 14.68
C ILE A 132 -11.33 0.77 15.90
N HIS A 133 -11.15 -0.41 16.45
CA HIS A 133 -11.82 -0.89 17.65
C HIS A 133 -10.81 -1.28 18.72
N LEU A 134 -11.31 -1.63 19.90
CA LEU A 134 -10.51 -2.01 21.05
C LEU A 134 -10.93 -3.41 21.49
N ALA A 135 -9.98 -4.24 21.89
CA ALA A 135 -10.27 -5.58 22.37
C ALA A 135 -9.52 -5.90 23.66
N GLN A 136 -10.12 -6.74 24.50
CA GLN A 136 -9.51 -7.29 25.71
C GLN A 136 -9.21 -8.78 25.53
N GLN A 137 -8.02 -9.24 25.91
CA GLN A 137 -7.70 -10.66 25.94
C GLN A 137 -8.04 -11.25 27.31
N ASP A 138 -8.82 -12.34 27.31
CA ASP A 138 -9.15 -13.06 28.54
C ASP A 138 -8.08 -14.08 28.94
N GLU A 139 -8.27 -14.75 30.08
CA GLU A 139 -7.34 -15.75 30.62
C GLU A 139 -7.16 -16.98 29.71
N LYS A 140 -8.10 -17.22 28.78
CA LYS A 140 -8.03 -18.30 27.79
C LYS A 140 -7.31 -17.86 26.51
N GLY A 141 -6.79 -16.63 26.46
CA GLY A 141 -6.14 -16.07 25.28
C GLY A 141 -7.12 -15.61 24.19
N ILE A 142 -8.42 -15.55 24.48
CA ILE A 142 -9.46 -15.14 23.53
C ILE A 142 -9.63 -13.64 23.61
N TRP A 143 -9.50 -12.97 22.47
CA TRP A 143 -9.80 -11.54 22.34
C TRP A 143 -11.30 -11.29 22.24
N LYS A 144 -11.77 -10.27 22.95
CA LYS A 144 -13.17 -9.81 22.92
C LYS A 144 -13.22 -8.34 22.55
N SER A 145 -13.94 -8.03 21.48
CA SER A 145 -14.10 -6.66 20.99
C SER A 145 -15.02 -5.84 21.90
N THR A 146 -14.70 -4.55 22.07
CA THR A 146 -15.59 -3.53 22.62
C THR A 146 -15.83 -2.43 21.58
N ARG A 147 -17.07 -1.94 21.52
CA ARG A 147 -17.55 -1.10 20.41
C ARG A 147 -17.96 0.30 20.83
N ASN A 148 -18.01 0.58 22.13
CA ASN A 148 -18.37 1.88 22.67
C ASN A 148 -17.16 2.84 22.64
N LEU A 149 -16.74 3.21 21.43
CA LEU A 149 -15.63 4.13 21.17
C LEU A 149 -16.12 5.42 20.53
N GLN A 150 -15.49 6.53 20.90
CA GLN A 150 -15.73 7.85 20.34
C GLN A 150 -14.55 8.23 19.44
N VAL A 151 -14.79 8.24 18.14
CA VAL A 151 -13.83 8.71 17.14
C VAL A 151 -13.97 10.21 16.97
N ASN A 152 -12.86 10.93 17.09
CA ASN A 152 -12.78 12.37 16.84
C ASN A 152 -11.75 12.63 15.75
N SER A 153 -12.25 12.85 14.53
CA SER A 153 -11.40 13.04 13.34
C SER A 153 -10.65 14.37 13.32
N SER A 154 -11.14 15.41 13.99
CA SER A 154 -10.48 16.72 14.02
C SER A 154 -9.23 16.72 14.91
N THR A 155 -9.25 15.94 16.00
CA THR A 155 -8.11 15.77 16.90
C THR A 155 -7.31 14.49 16.62
N LYS A 156 -7.75 13.68 15.65
CA LYS A 156 -7.25 12.34 15.36
C LYS A 156 -7.17 11.44 16.61
N THR A 157 -8.23 11.43 17.41
CA THR A 157 -8.29 10.62 18.64
C THR A 157 -9.44 9.61 18.63
N ILE A 158 -9.22 8.49 19.30
CA ILE A 158 -10.23 7.48 19.59
C ILE A 158 -10.27 7.28 21.10
N LYS A 159 -11.45 7.49 21.69
CA LYS A 159 -11.66 7.39 23.13
C LYS A 159 -12.52 6.21 23.49
N GLY A 160 -12.18 5.52 24.56
CA GLY A 160 -12.94 4.39 25.08
C GLY A 160 -12.81 4.27 26.59
N GLN A 161 -13.37 3.19 27.12
CA GLN A 161 -13.23 2.81 28.53
C GLN A 161 -12.61 1.43 28.65
N ILE A 162 -11.75 1.26 29.65
CA ILE A 162 -11.07 0.00 29.93
C ILE A 162 -11.17 -0.40 31.40
N SER A 163 -10.87 -1.67 31.65
CA SER A 163 -10.69 -2.26 32.97
C SER A 163 -9.30 -2.89 33.07
N THR A 164 -8.98 -3.49 34.21
CA THR A 164 -7.74 -4.27 34.39
C THR A 164 -7.66 -5.41 33.38
N GLY A 165 -6.48 -5.63 32.80
CA GLY A 165 -6.21 -6.72 31.86
C GLY A 165 -5.41 -6.30 30.63
N LYS A 166 -5.44 -7.17 29.62
CA LYS A 166 -4.66 -7.02 28.37
C LYS A 166 -5.52 -6.41 27.29
N TRP A 167 -5.05 -5.32 26.69
CA TRP A 167 -5.79 -4.54 25.73
C TRP A 167 -4.99 -4.30 24.46
N SER A 168 -5.70 -4.21 23.34
CA SER A 168 -5.11 -3.83 22.04
C SER A 168 -6.15 -3.15 21.17
N PHE A 169 -5.73 -2.11 20.44
CA PHE A 169 -6.51 -1.61 19.31
C PHE A 169 -6.34 -2.54 18.11
N PHE A 170 -7.35 -2.57 17.22
CA PHE A 170 -7.32 -3.35 15.99
C PHE A 170 -8.25 -2.75 14.92
N ALA A 171 -8.01 -3.09 13.66
CA ALA A 171 -8.92 -2.77 12.55
C ALA A 171 -9.98 -3.88 12.40
N SER A 172 -11.27 -3.52 12.38
CA SER A 172 -12.35 -4.46 12.02
C SER A 172 -12.35 -4.83 10.53
N ALA A 173 -11.80 -3.98 9.67
CA ALA A 173 -11.49 -4.30 8.27
C ALA A 173 -10.27 -3.51 7.76
N MET A 174 -9.58 -4.08 6.78
CA MET A 174 -8.34 -3.55 6.21
C MET A 174 -8.08 -4.05 4.78
N ILE A 175 -7.51 -3.21 3.91
CA ILE A 175 -6.87 -3.60 2.66
C ILE A 175 -5.45 -4.10 2.96
N LYS A 176 -5.09 -5.28 2.47
CA LYS A 176 -3.75 -5.85 2.56
C LYS A 176 -3.05 -5.92 1.19
N PRO A 177 -1.78 -5.48 1.08
CA PRO A 177 -1.05 -4.73 2.09
C PRO A 177 -1.65 -3.32 2.32
N GLY A 178 -1.53 -2.82 3.55
CA GLY A 178 -1.98 -1.47 3.91
C GLY A 178 -1.06 -0.37 3.37
N ALA A 179 0.20 -0.69 3.15
CA ALA A 179 1.13 0.14 2.39
C ALA A 179 2.12 -0.72 1.58
N LYS A 180 2.58 -0.18 0.46
CA LYS A 180 3.55 -0.87 -0.41
C LYS A 180 4.37 0.13 -1.22
N THR A 181 5.65 -0.17 -1.40
CA THR A 181 6.48 0.50 -2.41
C THR A 181 6.51 -0.35 -3.69
N LEU A 182 6.26 0.29 -4.84
CA LEU A 182 6.25 -0.36 -6.15
C LEU A 182 7.12 0.41 -7.14
N GLY A 183 7.86 -0.33 -7.96
CA GLY A 183 8.44 0.20 -9.18
C GLY A 183 7.35 0.54 -10.22
N LEU A 184 7.72 1.37 -11.20
CA LEU A 184 6.85 1.66 -12.35
C LEU A 184 6.39 0.36 -13.03
N LEU A 185 5.14 0.34 -13.51
CA LEU A 185 4.50 -0.79 -14.22
C LEU A 185 4.33 -2.08 -13.39
N GLN A 186 4.79 -2.12 -12.15
CA GLN A 186 4.55 -3.25 -11.28
C GLN A 186 3.10 -3.27 -10.81
N SER A 187 2.59 -4.49 -10.61
CA SER A 187 1.26 -4.71 -10.06
C SER A 187 1.33 -5.22 -8.62
N GLN A 188 0.33 -4.87 -7.82
CA GLN A 188 0.13 -5.36 -6.46
C GLN A 188 -1.31 -5.83 -6.31
N GLU A 189 -1.47 -7.08 -5.86
CA GLU A 189 -2.75 -7.59 -5.40
C GLU A 189 -3.10 -6.98 -4.04
N LEU A 190 -4.34 -6.52 -3.92
CA LEU A 190 -4.91 -5.88 -2.75
C LEU A 190 -6.12 -6.69 -2.30
N GLU A 191 -6.11 -7.16 -1.07
CA GLU A 191 -7.20 -7.97 -0.50
C GLU A 191 -7.89 -7.23 0.64
N ILE A 192 -9.22 -7.21 0.65
CA ILE A 192 -9.99 -6.71 1.79
C ILE A 192 -10.27 -7.85 2.76
N VAL A 193 -9.70 -7.74 3.96
CA VAL A 193 -9.93 -8.68 5.06
C VAL A 193 -10.60 -7.97 6.24
N GLY A 194 -11.34 -8.71 7.05
CA GLY A 194 -11.98 -8.16 8.24
C GLY A 194 -12.62 -9.22 9.13
N TYR A 195 -13.17 -8.74 10.24
CA TYR A 195 -13.94 -9.53 11.18
C TYR A 195 -15.42 -9.42 10.80
N GLU A 196 -15.98 -10.39 10.08
CA GLU A 196 -17.35 -10.30 9.53
C GLU A 196 -18.41 -10.02 10.61
N TYR A 197 -18.29 -10.65 11.78
CA TYR A 197 -19.18 -10.39 12.92
C TYR A 197 -19.03 -8.96 13.48
N GLU A 198 -17.83 -8.37 13.36
CA GLU A 198 -17.63 -6.97 13.71
C GLU A 198 -18.30 -6.03 12.72
N LEU A 199 -18.18 -6.33 11.43
CA LEU A 199 -18.83 -5.59 10.37
C LEU A 199 -20.36 -5.67 10.47
N SER A 200 -20.93 -6.86 10.70
CA SER A 200 -22.38 -7.10 10.75
C SER A 200 -23.12 -6.31 11.84
N LEU A 201 -22.41 -5.93 12.90
CA LEU A 201 -22.99 -5.24 14.07
C LEU A 201 -22.79 -3.72 14.06
N ARG A 202 -22.08 -3.17 13.07
CA ARG A 202 -21.60 -1.78 13.11
C ARG A 202 -22.69 -0.72 13.22
N THR A 203 -23.84 -0.94 12.59
CA THR A 203 -24.94 0.03 12.57
C THR A 203 -26.02 -0.25 13.60
N ASP A 204 -25.82 -1.23 14.48
CA ASP A 204 -26.84 -1.67 15.42
C ASP A 204 -26.54 -1.17 16.85
N PRO A 205 -27.32 -0.18 17.35
CA PRO A 205 -27.12 0.36 18.69
C PRO A 205 -27.35 -0.66 19.81
N GLU A 206 -28.09 -1.74 19.55
CA GLU A 206 -28.42 -2.76 20.55
C GLU A 206 -27.16 -3.53 21.03
N TYR A 207 -26.11 -3.56 20.22
CA TYR A 207 -24.91 -4.34 20.48
C TYR A 207 -23.66 -3.50 20.83
N ASN A 208 -23.83 -2.21 21.14
CA ASN A 208 -22.71 -1.32 21.47
C ASN A 208 -21.90 -1.79 22.69
N ASP A 209 -22.55 -2.45 23.66
CA ASP A 209 -21.92 -2.95 24.88
C ASP A 209 -21.60 -4.47 24.81
N LEU A 210 -21.83 -5.11 23.66
CA LEU A 210 -21.58 -6.55 23.52
C LEU A 210 -20.08 -6.84 23.38
N LEU A 211 -19.53 -7.58 24.35
CA LEU A 211 -18.20 -8.17 24.25
C LEU A 211 -18.23 -9.44 23.39
N ALA A 212 -18.04 -9.27 22.08
CA ALA A 212 -18.04 -10.36 21.13
C ALA A 212 -16.65 -11.03 21.04
N PRO A 213 -16.53 -12.36 21.15
CA PRO A 213 -15.29 -13.07 20.88
C PRO A 213 -14.82 -12.84 19.43
N LEU A 214 -13.55 -12.53 19.25
CA LEU A 214 -12.95 -12.39 17.93
C LEU A 214 -12.54 -13.76 17.38
N VAL A 215 -12.84 -13.96 16.10
CA VAL A 215 -12.36 -15.07 15.26
C VAL A 215 -11.33 -14.54 14.28
N PRO A 216 -10.45 -15.39 13.70
CA PRO A 216 -9.48 -14.92 12.72
C PRO A 216 -10.15 -14.11 11.59
N PRO A 217 -9.56 -12.97 11.18
CA PRO A 217 -10.11 -12.17 10.10
C PRO A 217 -10.10 -12.98 8.80
N VAL A 218 -11.18 -12.85 8.04
CA VAL A 218 -11.36 -13.50 6.74
C VAL A 218 -11.51 -12.45 5.66
N ARG A 219 -11.42 -12.86 4.40
CA ARG A 219 -11.85 -12.03 3.28
C ARG A 219 -13.30 -11.64 3.46
N VAL A 220 -13.60 -10.35 3.30
CA VAL A 220 -14.98 -9.85 3.47
C VAL A 220 -15.89 -10.36 2.36
N GLN A 221 -17.20 -10.29 2.57
CA GLN A 221 -18.16 -10.67 1.53
C GLN A 221 -18.13 -9.65 0.36
N PRO A 222 -18.12 -10.11 -0.91
CA PRO A 222 -18.11 -9.22 -2.07
C PRO A 222 -19.26 -8.20 -2.09
N ALA A 223 -20.43 -8.56 -1.55
CA ALA A 223 -21.59 -7.68 -1.46
C ALA A 223 -21.35 -6.42 -0.60
N LEU A 224 -20.33 -6.43 0.27
CA LEU A 224 -19.97 -5.28 1.09
C LEU A 224 -19.12 -4.25 0.33
N VAL A 225 -18.44 -4.65 -0.74
CA VAL A 225 -17.52 -3.78 -1.48
C VAL A 225 -18.25 -3.11 -2.62
N ARG A 226 -18.32 -1.79 -2.59
CA ARG A 226 -19.08 -1.01 -3.57
C ARG A 226 -18.22 -0.55 -4.74
N GLU A 227 -17.05 -0.02 -4.45
CA GLU A 227 -16.15 0.54 -5.45
C GLU A 227 -14.71 0.61 -4.92
N TRP A 228 -13.74 0.58 -5.84
CA TRP A 228 -12.36 0.97 -5.57
C TRP A 228 -11.98 2.24 -6.30
N LEU A 229 -11.19 3.08 -5.65
CA LEU A 229 -10.80 4.39 -6.14
C LEU A 229 -9.27 4.57 -6.07
N ILE A 230 -8.74 5.39 -6.98
CA ILE A 230 -7.37 5.90 -6.95
C ILE A 230 -7.46 7.39 -6.64
N ASP A 231 -6.89 7.82 -5.52
CA ASP A 231 -6.93 9.19 -5.00
C ASP A 231 -8.36 9.78 -4.93
N GLY A 232 -9.32 8.92 -4.60
CA GLY A 232 -10.74 9.29 -4.49
C GLY A 232 -11.49 9.38 -5.83
N GLN A 233 -10.87 8.97 -6.94
CA GLN A 233 -11.49 8.93 -8.26
C GLN A 233 -11.56 7.50 -8.82
N SER A 234 -12.56 7.23 -9.66
CA SER A 234 -12.69 5.92 -10.31
C SER A 234 -11.51 5.63 -11.23
N SER A 235 -11.09 4.36 -11.26
CA SER A 235 -10.01 3.86 -12.12
C SER A 235 -10.21 4.28 -13.58
N GLY A 236 -9.13 4.74 -14.23
CA GLY A 236 -9.15 5.22 -15.62
C GLY A 236 -9.39 6.72 -15.80
N THR A 237 -9.80 7.45 -14.75
CA THR A 237 -9.94 8.92 -14.80
C THR A 237 -8.58 9.62 -14.79
N GLN A 238 -7.59 9.02 -14.10
CA GLN A 238 -6.24 9.56 -13.93
C GLN A 238 -5.19 8.47 -14.25
N PRO A 239 -4.99 8.10 -15.53
CA PRO A 239 -4.09 6.99 -15.90
C PRO A 239 -2.63 7.21 -15.47
N GLU A 240 -2.20 8.46 -15.28
CA GLU A 240 -0.90 8.84 -14.74
C GLU A 240 -0.72 8.45 -13.26
N ARG A 241 -1.80 8.11 -12.55
CA ARG A 241 -1.79 7.63 -11.16
C ARG A 241 -1.82 6.10 -11.07
N GLY A 242 -1.91 5.40 -12.20
CA GLY A 242 -2.03 3.95 -12.30
C GLY A 242 -3.44 3.48 -12.66
N HIS A 243 -3.67 2.18 -12.57
CA HIS A 243 -4.93 1.54 -12.93
C HIS A 243 -5.28 0.43 -11.93
N LEU A 244 -6.57 0.28 -11.64
CA LEU A 244 -7.13 -0.84 -10.89
C LEU A 244 -7.88 -1.81 -11.82
N GLY A 245 -7.52 -3.09 -11.74
CA GLY A 245 -8.26 -4.21 -12.32
C GLY A 245 -8.75 -5.18 -11.25
N PHE A 246 -9.59 -6.15 -11.64
CA PHE A 246 -10.18 -7.14 -10.73
C PHE A 246 -10.11 -8.54 -11.35
N ILE A 247 -9.85 -9.56 -10.52
CA ILE A 247 -9.84 -10.96 -10.96
C ILE A 247 -11.27 -11.50 -10.90
N ALA A 248 -11.78 -12.07 -11.99
CA ALA A 248 -13.08 -12.74 -12.03
C ALA A 248 -14.27 -11.91 -11.48
N ASN A 249 -14.19 -10.58 -11.56
CA ASN A 249 -15.15 -9.64 -10.96
C ASN A 249 -15.31 -9.76 -9.42
N ASP A 250 -14.31 -10.30 -8.74
CA ASP A 250 -14.24 -10.32 -7.27
C ASP A 250 -13.75 -8.95 -6.76
N PHE A 251 -14.68 -8.10 -6.34
CA PHE A 251 -14.37 -6.78 -5.79
C PHE A 251 -13.66 -6.82 -4.43
N THR A 252 -13.49 -7.99 -3.81
CA THR A 252 -12.68 -8.11 -2.59
C THR A 252 -11.18 -8.20 -2.91
N LEU A 253 -10.84 -8.40 -4.19
CA LEU A 253 -9.48 -8.51 -4.73
C LEU A 253 -9.24 -7.47 -5.84
N GLY A 254 -8.58 -6.38 -5.47
CA GLY A 254 -8.09 -5.39 -6.43
C GLY A 254 -6.68 -5.72 -6.92
N ILE A 255 -6.37 -5.41 -8.17
CA ILE A 255 -4.99 -5.37 -8.68
C ILE A 255 -4.69 -3.93 -9.04
N TYR A 256 -3.86 -3.27 -8.24
CA TYR A 256 -3.29 -1.98 -8.61
C TYR A 256 -2.10 -2.20 -9.52
N THR A 257 -2.01 -1.45 -10.63
CA THR A 257 -0.86 -1.42 -11.52
C THR A 257 -0.32 0.00 -11.59
N ALA A 258 0.96 0.15 -11.23
CA ALA A 258 1.66 1.43 -11.25
C ALA A 258 1.76 2.01 -12.68
N PRO A 259 1.76 3.34 -12.84
CA PRO A 259 1.91 4.00 -14.13
C PRO A 259 3.29 3.74 -14.75
N SER A 260 3.41 4.02 -16.05
CA SER A 260 4.68 3.92 -16.81
C SER A 260 5.64 5.09 -16.59
N ILE A 261 5.17 6.17 -15.95
CA ILE A 261 5.93 7.38 -15.67
C ILE A 261 5.71 7.70 -14.20
N LEU A 262 6.79 8.07 -13.49
CA LEU A 262 6.70 8.47 -12.09
C LEU A 262 5.88 9.78 -11.98
N PRO A 263 4.73 9.79 -11.29
CA PRO A 263 3.94 11.01 -11.14
C PRO A 263 4.66 12.01 -10.22
N THR A 264 4.32 13.29 -10.36
CA THR A 264 4.87 14.38 -9.54
C THR A 264 4.70 14.13 -8.03
N ILE A 265 3.60 13.48 -7.64
CA ILE A 265 3.36 13.02 -6.28
C ILE A 265 3.49 11.49 -6.28
N PRO A 266 4.62 10.90 -5.85
CA PRO A 266 4.87 9.46 -5.96
C PRO A 266 3.99 8.63 -5.01
N LYS A 267 3.33 9.25 -4.03
CA LYS A 267 2.37 8.58 -3.15
C LYS A 267 0.98 8.56 -3.79
N VAL A 268 0.43 7.37 -3.95
CA VAL A 268 -0.91 7.09 -4.49
C VAL A 268 -1.75 6.48 -3.38
N MET A 269 -2.97 6.96 -3.20
CA MET A 269 -3.93 6.37 -2.29
C MET A 269 -4.88 5.46 -3.06
N VAL A 270 -4.91 4.19 -2.72
CA VAL A 270 -5.92 3.25 -3.22
C VAL A 270 -6.95 3.06 -2.13
N SER A 271 -8.22 3.34 -2.40
CA SER A 271 -9.29 3.15 -1.41
C SER A 271 -10.35 2.18 -1.88
N ALA A 272 -10.97 1.50 -0.91
CA ALA A 272 -12.14 0.67 -1.14
C ALA A 272 -13.31 1.23 -0.31
N GLU A 273 -14.45 1.45 -0.96
CA GLU A 273 -15.68 1.86 -0.31
C GLU A 273 -16.48 0.62 0.13
N LEU A 274 -16.72 0.50 1.43
CA LEU A 274 -17.58 -0.51 2.01
C LEU A 274 -18.98 0.07 2.31
N SER A 275 -20.01 -0.68 1.94
CA SER A 275 -21.41 -0.38 2.27
C SER A 275 -21.83 -1.21 3.48
N LEU A 276 -21.93 -0.58 4.65
CA LEU A 276 -22.32 -1.23 5.90
C LEU A 276 -23.65 -0.64 6.38
N GLY A 277 -24.76 -1.31 6.07
CA GLY A 277 -26.11 -0.79 6.29
C GLY A 277 -26.37 0.51 5.52
N LYS A 278 -26.65 1.59 6.23
CA LYS A 278 -26.92 2.92 5.63
C LYS A 278 -25.66 3.79 5.44
N GLY A 279 -24.51 3.35 5.95
CA GLY A 279 -23.26 4.10 5.92
C GLY A 279 -22.32 3.66 4.80
N LYS A 280 -21.55 4.61 4.29
CA LYS A 280 -20.41 4.37 3.40
C LYS A 280 -19.13 4.60 4.19
N PHE A 281 -18.20 3.67 4.10
CA PHE A 281 -16.96 3.72 4.85
C PHE A 281 -15.78 3.45 3.92
N LEU A 282 -14.64 4.08 4.18
CA LEU A 282 -13.45 3.96 3.34
C LEU A 282 -12.35 3.20 4.07
N LEU A 283 -11.78 2.23 3.38
CA LEU A 283 -10.48 1.64 3.70
C LEU A 283 -9.42 2.27 2.80
N LEU A 284 -8.23 2.55 3.33
CA LEU A 284 -7.19 3.30 2.62
C LEU A 284 -5.89 2.51 2.59
N SER A 285 -5.38 2.16 1.40
CA SER A 285 -4.04 1.62 1.19
C SER A 285 -3.13 2.67 0.55
N HIS A 286 -1.87 2.73 0.98
CA HIS A 286 -0.89 3.68 0.48
C HIS A 286 0.16 3.00 -0.41
N ILE A 287 0.21 3.40 -1.67
CA ILE A 287 1.22 2.92 -2.61
C ILE A 287 2.24 4.02 -2.86
N THR A 288 3.51 3.76 -2.58
CA THR A 288 4.62 4.66 -2.92
C THR A 288 5.29 4.17 -4.20
N LEU A 289 5.32 5.01 -5.21
CA LEU A 289 5.96 4.73 -6.49
C LEU A 289 7.43 5.15 -6.48
N GLU A 290 8.29 4.30 -7.03
CA GLU A 290 9.72 4.58 -7.19
C GLU A 290 10.18 4.27 -8.61
N ASN A 291 11.15 5.04 -9.11
CA ASN A 291 11.85 4.73 -10.35
C ASN A 291 13.30 4.35 -10.04
N LYS A 292 13.58 3.05 -10.00
CA LYS A 292 14.91 2.52 -9.72
C LYS A 292 15.83 2.42 -10.94
N ASN A 293 15.38 2.89 -12.10
CA ASN A 293 16.18 2.84 -13.31
C ASN A 293 17.35 3.82 -13.23
N SER A 294 18.54 3.36 -13.55
CA SER A 294 19.78 4.15 -13.45
C SER A 294 20.78 3.71 -14.51
N PHE A 295 21.68 4.62 -14.87
CA PHE A 295 22.86 4.28 -15.65
C PHE A 295 24.01 5.22 -15.35
N GLU A 296 25.23 4.71 -15.50
CA GLU A 296 26.46 5.45 -15.30
C GLU A 296 27.53 5.08 -16.33
N VAL A 297 28.34 6.05 -16.73
CA VAL A 297 29.52 5.87 -17.58
C VAL A 297 30.66 6.73 -17.04
N GLY A 298 31.72 6.10 -16.53
CA GLY A 298 32.82 6.82 -15.90
C GLY A 298 32.35 7.74 -14.75
N PRO A 299 32.58 9.06 -14.81
CA PRO A 299 32.14 10.00 -13.77
C PRO A 299 30.68 10.44 -13.90
N TYR A 300 29.96 10.01 -14.94
CA TYR A 300 28.59 10.43 -15.23
C TYR A 300 27.61 9.41 -14.68
N ALA A 301 26.70 9.82 -13.79
CA ALA A 301 25.69 8.94 -13.19
C ALA A 301 24.31 9.58 -13.23
N TYR A 302 23.30 8.78 -13.58
CA TYR A 302 21.91 9.21 -13.73
C TYR A 302 20.97 8.23 -13.02
N SER A 303 20.04 8.78 -12.25
CA SER A 303 19.00 8.04 -11.51
C SER A 303 17.61 8.41 -12.02
N ASN A 304 16.61 7.57 -11.76
CA ASN A 304 15.23 7.76 -12.21
C ASN A 304 15.11 7.89 -13.74
N ALA A 305 15.90 7.13 -14.50
CA ALA A 305 15.86 7.17 -15.95
C ALA A 305 14.51 6.65 -16.47
N GLU A 306 13.97 7.31 -17.50
CA GLU A 306 12.81 6.80 -18.24
C GLU A 306 13.26 5.67 -19.17
N VAL A 307 12.57 4.53 -19.17
CA VAL A 307 12.97 3.35 -19.94
C VAL A 307 11.91 3.04 -21.00
N PHE A 308 12.34 2.99 -22.25
CA PHE A 308 11.53 2.61 -23.41
C PHE A 308 12.09 1.31 -23.99
N ILE A 309 11.28 0.26 -23.97
CA ILE A 309 11.68 -1.06 -24.48
C ILE A 309 10.78 -1.39 -25.67
N GLY A 310 11.37 -1.51 -26.86
CA GLY A 310 10.65 -1.88 -28.08
C GLY A 310 11.08 -3.24 -28.60
N LYS A 311 10.19 -3.93 -29.31
CA LYS A 311 10.56 -5.14 -30.06
C LYS A 311 10.01 -5.08 -31.49
N SER A 312 10.92 -5.17 -32.47
CA SER A 312 10.57 -5.27 -33.88
C SER A 312 11.17 -6.55 -34.47
N GLY A 313 10.31 -7.51 -34.81
CA GLY A 313 10.74 -8.87 -35.14
C GLY A 313 11.51 -9.49 -33.97
N ASP A 314 12.72 -9.98 -34.24
CA ASP A 314 13.61 -10.57 -33.23
C ASP A 314 14.62 -9.56 -32.66
N ILE A 315 14.43 -8.26 -32.87
CA ILE A 315 15.31 -7.21 -32.35
C ILE A 315 14.63 -6.55 -31.16
N LEU A 316 15.28 -6.62 -29.99
CA LEU A 316 14.91 -5.83 -28.82
C LEU A 316 15.69 -4.52 -28.82
N THR A 317 15.03 -3.41 -28.54
CA THR A 317 15.65 -2.10 -28.30
C THR A 317 15.38 -1.67 -26.88
N ILE A 318 16.41 -1.19 -26.20
CA ILE A 318 16.31 -0.63 -24.85
C ILE A 318 16.87 0.78 -24.91
N ASN A 319 16.04 1.76 -24.60
CA ASN A 319 16.43 3.15 -24.50
C ASN A 319 16.19 3.64 -23.07
N MET A 320 17.16 4.34 -22.50
CA MET A 320 17.07 4.97 -21.19
C MET A 320 17.37 6.45 -21.31
N LEU A 321 16.45 7.29 -20.84
CA LEU A 321 16.56 8.74 -20.94
C LEU A 321 16.67 9.36 -19.54
N ALA A 322 17.70 10.14 -19.32
CA ALA A 322 17.86 10.95 -18.11
C ALA A 322 17.43 12.39 -18.38
N LYS A 323 16.66 12.97 -17.46
CA LYS A 323 16.20 14.36 -17.53
C LYS A 323 16.73 15.20 -16.37
N SER A 324 16.99 16.47 -16.63
CA SER A 324 17.22 17.51 -15.62
C SER A 324 16.41 18.75 -16.01
N ASN A 325 15.62 19.30 -15.09
CA ASN A 325 14.73 20.44 -15.35
C ASN A 325 13.89 20.29 -16.63
N ALA A 326 13.29 19.11 -16.82
CA ALA A 326 12.51 18.69 -17.99
C ALA A 326 13.28 18.56 -19.33
N ASN A 327 14.58 18.83 -19.37
CA ASN A 327 15.41 18.63 -20.55
C ASN A 327 16.17 17.30 -20.48
N TYR A 328 16.30 16.61 -21.60
CA TYR A 328 17.16 15.43 -21.69
C TYR A 328 18.62 15.84 -21.51
N VAL A 329 19.31 15.15 -20.60
CA VAL A 329 20.73 15.38 -20.32
C VAL A 329 21.59 14.18 -20.71
N ALA A 330 21.01 12.99 -20.79
CA ALA A 330 21.66 11.82 -21.33
C ALA A 330 20.67 10.84 -21.95
N ASN A 331 21.12 10.10 -22.96
CA ASN A 331 20.39 9.05 -23.65
C ASN A 331 21.28 7.83 -23.80
N LEU A 332 20.84 6.68 -23.30
CA LEU A 332 21.47 5.39 -23.50
C LEU A 332 20.58 4.55 -24.40
N ALA A 333 21.16 3.91 -25.41
CA ALA A 333 20.42 3.08 -26.36
C ALA A 333 21.20 1.81 -26.71
N PHE A 334 20.54 0.66 -26.62
CA PHE A 334 21.10 -0.64 -27.03
C PHE A 334 20.14 -1.42 -27.90
N PHE A 335 20.72 -2.18 -28.82
CA PHE A 335 20.04 -3.09 -29.74
C PHE A 335 20.49 -4.52 -29.45
N ILE A 336 19.54 -5.44 -29.35
CA ILE A 336 19.77 -6.87 -29.14
C ILE A 336 19.07 -7.64 -30.27
N PRO A 337 19.76 -7.89 -31.38
CA PRO A 337 19.28 -8.79 -32.42
C PRO A 337 19.17 -10.23 -31.91
N GLU A 338 18.31 -11.03 -32.54
CA GLU A 338 18.05 -12.43 -32.18
C GLU A 338 17.65 -12.60 -30.70
N PHE A 339 16.86 -11.67 -30.19
CA PHE A 339 16.37 -11.69 -28.81
C PHE A 339 15.48 -12.91 -28.53
N LYS A 340 15.91 -13.76 -27.60
CA LYS A 340 15.27 -15.05 -27.26
C LYS A 340 14.61 -15.07 -25.88
N GLY A 341 14.56 -13.92 -25.18
CA GLY A 341 14.02 -13.81 -23.82
C GLY A 341 15.11 -13.61 -22.76
N GLU A 342 14.90 -14.15 -21.57
CA GLU A 342 15.86 -14.11 -20.46
C GLU A 342 17.23 -14.70 -20.84
N GLY A 343 18.30 -14.12 -20.28
CA GLY A 343 19.66 -14.55 -20.55
C GLY A 343 20.65 -13.39 -20.65
N SER A 344 21.89 -13.72 -21.00
CA SER A 344 22.97 -12.76 -21.17
C SER A 344 23.35 -12.61 -22.64
N TYR A 345 23.46 -11.36 -23.08
CA TYR A 345 23.75 -10.96 -24.45
C TYR A 345 25.05 -10.15 -24.44
N ASN A 346 26.16 -10.79 -24.79
CA ASN A 346 27.46 -10.13 -24.86
C ASN A 346 27.47 -9.06 -25.95
N PHE A 347 28.16 -7.95 -25.70
CA PHE A 347 28.41 -6.95 -26.74
C PHE A 347 29.07 -7.62 -27.94
N SER A 348 28.74 -7.15 -29.13
CA SER A 348 29.27 -7.63 -30.41
C SER A 348 29.00 -6.63 -31.53
N ASN A 349 29.34 -6.99 -32.76
CA ASN A 349 28.91 -6.22 -33.93
C ASN A 349 27.38 -6.19 -34.10
N LEU A 350 26.66 -7.15 -33.50
CA LEU A 350 25.20 -7.25 -33.53
C LEU A 350 24.56 -6.62 -32.29
N VAL A 351 25.00 -7.03 -31.11
CA VAL A 351 24.54 -6.51 -29.82
C VAL A 351 25.38 -5.29 -29.45
N ARG A 352 24.84 -4.10 -29.68
CA ARG A 352 25.62 -2.86 -29.55
C ARG A 352 24.75 -1.69 -29.17
N GLY A 353 25.41 -0.64 -28.71
CA GLY A 353 24.76 0.57 -28.27
C GLY A 353 25.75 1.63 -27.90
N GLY A 354 25.26 2.57 -27.11
CA GLY A 354 26.07 3.66 -26.60
C GLY A 354 25.27 4.59 -25.73
N ILE A 355 25.94 5.64 -25.32
CA ILE A 355 25.38 6.70 -24.50
C ILE A 355 25.82 8.04 -25.06
N GLU A 356 24.86 8.96 -25.13
CA GLU A 356 25.08 10.35 -25.45
C GLU A 356 24.82 11.17 -24.17
N ILE A 357 25.84 11.87 -23.71
CA ILE A 357 25.76 12.87 -22.64
C ILE A 357 25.58 14.23 -23.29
N ILE A 358 24.32 14.64 -23.41
CA ILE A 358 23.90 15.82 -24.16
C ILE A 358 24.45 17.09 -23.51
N SER A 359 24.45 17.15 -22.17
CA SER A 359 24.94 18.33 -21.43
C SER A 359 26.40 18.66 -21.71
N ASP A 360 27.21 17.64 -21.98
CA ASP A 360 28.66 17.75 -22.15
C ASP A 360 29.09 17.56 -23.61
N SER A 361 28.13 17.38 -24.53
CA SER A 361 28.39 17.01 -25.93
C SER A 361 29.32 15.79 -26.08
N LYS A 362 29.15 14.76 -25.23
CA LYS A 362 29.97 13.54 -25.26
C LYS A 362 29.19 12.35 -25.76
N SER A 363 29.83 11.49 -26.53
CA SER A 363 29.27 10.21 -26.95
C SER A 363 30.24 9.08 -26.65
N PHE A 364 29.70 7.99 -26.12
CA PHE A 364 30.44 6.78 -25.83
C PHE A 364 29.77 5.60 -26.53
N TYR A 365 30.58 4.71 -27.08
CA TYR A 365 30.12 3.61 -27.92
C TYR A 365 30.53 2.27 -27.34
N SER A 366 29.71 1.23 -27.50
CA SER A 366 30.05 -0.12 -27.06
C SER A 366 31.07 -0.83 -27.96
N ILE A 367 31.49 -0.20 -29.07
CA ILE A 367 32.44 -0.73 -30.04
C ILE A 367 33.58 0.29 -30.20
N ALA A 368 34.82 -0.19 -30.07
CA ALA A 368 36.02 0.51 -30.48
C ALA A 368 36.81 -0.33 -31.51
N PHE A 369 37.79 0.28 -32.15
CA PHE A 369 38.62 -0.36 -33.17
C PHE A 369 40.09 -0.22 -32.81
N ASN A 370 40.85 -1.30 -32.96
CA ASN A 370 42.31 -1.25 -32.80
C ASN A 370 42.99 -0.68 -34.06
N GLU A 371 44.33 -0.61 -34.05
CA GLU A 371 45.14 -0.11 -35.18
C GLU A 371 44.96 -0.91 -36.49
N ASN A 372 44.50 -2.17 -36.40
CA ASN A 372 44.20 -3.05 -37.52
C ASN A 372 42.73 -2.98 -37.97
N LEU A 373 41.94 -2.04 -37.43
CA LEU A 373 40.50 -1.93 -37.64
C LEU A 373 39.69 -3.15 -37.17
N GLU A 374 40.25 -3.94 -36.26
CA GLU A 374 39.51 -5.03 -35.63
C GLU A 374 38.64 -4.47 -34.49
N PRO A 375 37.33 -4.80 -34.47
CA PRO A 375 36.45 -4.31 -33.43
C PRO A 375 36.74 -5.02 -32.10
N TYR A 376 36.73 -4.26 -31.02
CA TYR A 376 36.75 -4.81 -29.67
C TYR A 376 35.67 -4.16 -28.81
N PHE A 377 35.08 -4.96 -27.95
CA PHE A 377 33.95 -4.63 -27.10
C PHE A 377 34.05 -5.49 -25.84
N GLU A 378 33.66 -4.94 -24.70
CA GLU A 378 33.68 -5.63 -23.42
C GLU A 378 32.40 -5.29 -22.68
N GLY A 379 31.63 -6.31 -22.30
CA GLY A 379 30.38 -6.13 -21.60
C GLY A 379 29.25 -7.04 -22.08
N ASN A 380 28.14 -6.98 -21.37
CA ASN A 380 26.92 -7.69 -21.70
C ASN A 380 25.67 -6.94 -21.23
N ILE A 381 24.54 -7.40 -21.74
CA ILE A 381 23.20 -7.08 -21.26
C ILE A 381 22.61 -8.37 -20.68
N THR A 382 22.17 -8.33 -19.43
CA THR A 382 21.53 -9.46 -18.77
C THR A 382 20.05 -9.17 -18.57
N ILE A 383 19.19 -9.97 -19.21
CA ILE A 383 17.73 -9.91 -19.06
C ILE A 383 17.31 -10.92 -18.01
N THR A 384 16.74 -10.43 -16.91
CA THR A 384 16.31 -11.24 -15.76
C THR A 384 14.81 -11.48 -15.72
N GLU A 385 14.04 -10.68 -16.46
CA GLU A 385 12.60 -10.86 -16.66
C GLU A 385 12.29 -10.52 -18.10
N SER A 386 11.63 -11.42 -18.83
CA SER A 386 11.25 -11.20 -20.22
C SER A 386 9.82 -11.61 -20.52
N SER A 387 9.22 -10.94 -21.50
CA SER A 387 7.94 -11.33 -22.08
C SER A 387 7.96 -11.03 -23.57
N THR A 388 7.26 -11.84 -24.36
CA THR A 388 7.01 -11.57 -25.78
C THR A 388 5.72 -10.78 -26.02
N ASN A 389 4.88 -10.64 -24.99
CA ASN A 389 3.60 -9.93 -25.07
C ASN A 389 3.81 -8.44 -24.79
N THR A 390 3.26 -7.60 -25.66
CA THR A 390 3.15 -6.14 -25.48
C THR A 390 2.51 -5.83 -24.12
N GLY A 391 2.98 -4.78 -23.45
CA GLY A 391 2.42 -4.36 -22.16
C GLY A 391 2.98 -5.11 -20.96
N LYS A 392 3.91 -6.05 -21.15
CA LYS A 392 4.58 -6.78 -20.07
C LYS A 392 5.96 -6.20 -19.77
N THR A 393 6.40 -6.39 -18.54
CA THR A 393 7.68 -5.91 -18.04
C THR A 393 8.85 -6.66 -18.67
N ILE A 394 9.91 -5.94 -18.98
CA ILE A 394 11.26 -6.47 -19.22
C ILE A 394 12.19 -5.77 -18.24
N LYS A 395 13.00 -6.57 -17.55
CA LYS A 395 13.97 -6.09 -16.55
C LYS A 395 15.33 -6.70 -16.80
N GLY A 396 16.37 -5.92 -16.56
CA GLY A 396 17.73 -6.40 -16.66
C GLY A 396 18.78 -5.41 -16.17
N THR A 397 20.03 -5.79 -16.41
CA THR A 397 21.19 -4.94 -16.18
C THR A 397 22.07 -4.90 -17.42
N MET A 398 22.88 -3.87 -17.53
CA MET A 398 23.93 -3.77 -18.54
C MET A 398 25.24 -3.41 -17.83
N ALA A 399 26.34 -4.00 -18.26
CA ALA A 399 27.65 -3.67 -17.70
C ALA A 399 28.76 -3.90 -18.72
N GLY A 400 29.83 -3.12 -18.65
CA GLY A 400 30.98 -3.28 -19.54
C GLY A 400 31.85 -2.04 -19.64
N ILE A 401 32.50 -1.90 -20.78
CA ILE A 401 33.31 -0.75 -21.16
C ILE A 401 32.68 -0.05 -22.37
N LEU A 402 32.44 1.25 -22.24
CA LEU A 402 32.10 2.12 -23.36
C LEU A 402 33.29 3.02 -23.70
N TYR A 403 33.41 3.39 -24.97
CA TYR A 403 34.56 4.10 -25.50
C TYR A 403 34.18 5.50 -25.98
N GLU A 404 34.83 6.53 -25.44
CA GLU A 404 34.76 7.89 -25.94
C GLU A 404 35.65 8.01 -27.18
N ARG A 405 35.05 8.31 -28.33
CA ARG A 405 35.77 8.52 -29.59
C ARG A 405 36.38 9.92 -29.61
N LYS A 406 37.71 10.04 -29.73
CA LYS A 406 38.41 11.32 -29.89
C LYS A 406 39.22 11.35 -31.18
N GLU A 407 39.11 12.45 -31.89
CA GLU A 407 39.92 12.74 -33.06
C GLU A 407 40.84 13.92 -32.75
N MET A 408 42.15 13.70 -32.79
CA MET A 408 43.16 14.73 -32.59
C MET A 408 44.21 14.60 -33.69
N ASN A 409 44.46 15.67 -34.44
CA ASN A 409 45.45 15.69 -35.53
C ASN A 409 45.23 14.55 -36.56
N ASN A 410 43.97 14.28 -36.94
CA ASN A 410 43.56 13.18 -37.82
C ASN A 410 43.89 11.76 -37.29
N ILE A 411 44.22 11.64 -36.00
CA ILE A 411 44.39 10.35 -35.32
C ILE A 411 43.14 10.07 -34.50
N LEU A 412 42.53 8.93 -34.78
CA LEU A 412 41.36 8.43 -34.08
C LEU A 412 41.80 7.61 -32.85
N THR A 413 41.26 7.95 -31.68
CA THR A 413 41.55 7.28 -30.40
C THR A 413 40.27 6.95 -29.66
N TYR A 414 40.31 5.89 -28.86
CA TYR A 414 39.18 5.39 -28.08
C TYR A 414 39.58 5.32 -26.60
N HIS A 415 38.91 6.09 -25.75
CA HIS A 415 39.18 6.09 -24.31
C HIS A 415 38.12 5.25 -23.57
N PRO A 416 38.52 4.20 -22.83
CA PRO A 416 37.58 3.31 -22.14
C PRO A 416 37.01 3.93 -20.87
N PHE A 417 35.74 3.67 -20.60
CA PHE A 417 35.04 4.02 -19.37
C PHE A 417 34.16 2.86 -18.90
N ASN A 418 34.22 2.56 -17.60
CA ASN A 418 33.32 1.61 -16.98
C ASN A 418 31.88 2.08 -17.13
N PHE A 419 31.00 1.16 -17.44
CA PHE A 419 29.59 1.40 -17.69
C PHE A 419 28.75 0.40 -16.91
N HIS A 420 27.68 0.90 -16.27
CA HIS A 420 26.66 0.09 -15.63
C HIS A 420 25.27 0.71 -15.83
N ALA A 421 24.24 -0.12 -15.97
CA ALA A 421 22.86 0.31 -15.99
C ALA A 421 21.92 -0.73 -15.37
N ASP A 422 20.92 -0.27 -14.64
CA ASP A 422 19.78 -1.04 -14.15
C ASP A 422 18.52 -0.53 -14.82
N PHE A 423 17.74 -1.43 -15.42
CA PHE A 423 16.52 -1.02 -16.13
C PHE A 423 15.36 -1.98 -15.90
N SER A 424 14.17 -1.37 -15.86
CA SER A 424 12.87 -2.03 -15.82
C SER A 424 11.90 -1.15 -16.60
N GLY A 425 11.28 -1.72 -17.63
CA GLY A 425 10.34 -1.01 -18.50
C GLY A 425 9.31 -1.95 -19.12
N THR A 426 8.30 -1.39 -19.77
CA THR A 426 7.29 -2.17 -20.49
C THR A 426 7.68 -2.35 -21.94
N LEU A 427 7.48 -3.57 -22.44
CA LEU A 427 7.63 -3.88 -23.85
C LEU A 427 6.52 -3.23 -24.68
N SER A 428 6.91 -2.34 -25.59
CA SER A 428 6.06 -1.80 -26.66
C SER A 428 6.33 -2.52 -27.99
N ASN A 429 5.33 -2.49 -28.87
CA ASN A 429 5.49 -2.93 -30.26
C ASN A 429 6.20 -1.88 -31.12
#